data_AF-A0A1S1L5J1-F1
#
_entry.id   AF-A0A1S1L5J1-F1
#
_cell.length_a   1.000
_cell.length_b   1.000
_cell.length_c   1.000
_cell.angle_alpha   90.00
_cell.angle_beta   90.00
_cell.angle_gamma   90.00
#
_symmetry.space_group_name_H-M   'P 1'
#
loop_
_entity.id
_entity.type
_entity.pdbx_description
1 polymer ?
#
loop_
_entity_poly.entity_id
_entity_poly.type
_entity_poly.pdbx_seq_one_letter_code
_entity_poly.pdbx_strand_id
1 'polypeptide(L)' 'MTTPNDVARQTAGPDPDEVRSQVEALLGQLDQHTGAGETEAEVDLENQAQVLEQAHEVLVRALESAEQG' A
#
# COMPACT_ATOMS: atom_id res chain seq x y z
N MET A 1 -18.70 21.67 11.60
CA MET A 1 -17.59 22.24 12.39
C MET A 1 -16.45 21.23 12.33
N THR A 2 -15.48 21.47 11.47
CA THR A 2 -14.26 20.66 11.43
C THR A 2 -13.41 21.08 12.63
N THR A 3 -13.16 20.15 13.56
CA THR A 3 -12.34 20.41 14.75
C THR A 3 -10.91 20.79 14.33
N PRO A 4 -10.21 21.67 15.08
CA PRO A 4 -8.84 22.09 14.75
C PRO A 4 -7.83 20.92 14.66
N ASN A 5 -8.14 19.77 15.26
CA ASN A 5 -7.35 18.54 15.16
C ASN A 5 -7.41 17.90 13.74
N ASP A 6 -8.54 18.07 13.05
CA ASP A 6 -8.79 17.55 11.71
C ASP A 6 -8.03 18.35 10.64
N VAL A 7 -7.83 19.65 10.88
CA VAL A 7 -7.02 20.53 10.02
C VAL A 7 -5.52 20.25 10.17
N ALA A 8 -5.04 19.96 11.39
CA ALA A 8 -3.64 19.62 11.63
C ALA A 8 -3.24 18.28 10.97
N ARG A 9 -4.18 17.32 10.88
CA ARG A 9 -4.01 16.08 10.11
C ARG A 9 -4.00 16.30 8.60
N GLN A 10 -4.65 17.35 8.10
CA GLN A 10 -4.69 17.69 6.67
C GLN A 10 -3.45 18.47 6.19
N THR A 11 -2.62 19.02 7.10
CA THR A 11 -1.43 19.82 6.77
C THR A 11 -0.11 19.06 6.93
N ALA A 12 -0.12 17.88 7.55
CA ALA A 12 1.01 16.97 7.50
C ALA A 12 0.77 16.02 6.32
N GLY A 13 1.82 15.55 5.65
CA GLY A 13 1.70 14.52 4.62
C GLY A 13 0.91 13.28 5.06
N PRO A 14 0.70 12.32 4.17
CA PRO A 14 -0.17 11.17 4.42
C PRO A 14 0.23 10.42 5.69
N ASP A 15 -0.77 9.95 6.44
CA ASP A 15 -0.56 9.27 7.72
C ASP A 15 0.25 7.97 7.47
N PRO A 16 1.43 7.82 8.09
CA PRO A 16 2.29 6.67 7.85
C PRO A 16 1.66 5.34 8.27
N ASP A 17 0.73 5.33 9.22
CA ASP A 17 0.00 4.12 9.62
C ASP A 17 -1.04 3.72 8.56
N GLU A 18 -1.70 4.70 7.93
CA GLU A 18 -2.62 4.44 6.81
C GLU A 18 -1.88 3.91 5.58
N VAL A 19 -0.70 4.48 5.27
CA VAL A 19 0.16 4.01 4.17
C VAL A 19 0.65 2.59 4.44
N ARG A 20 1.11 2.29 5.66
CA ARG A 20 1.51 0.94 6.07
C ARG A 20 0.36 -0.06 5.92
N SER A 21 -0.83 0.27 6.41
CA SER A 21 -1.98 -0.62 6.33
C SER A 21 -2.39 -0.92 4.89
N GLN A 22 -2.33 0.05 3.99
CA GLN A 22 -2.60 -0.16 2.55
C GLN A 22 -1.57 -1.08 1.89
N VAL A 23 -0.28 -0.89 2.19
CA VAL A 23 0.80 -1.76 1.69
C VAL A 23 0.66 -3.18 2.23
N GLU A 24 0.36 -3.35 3.52
CA GLU A 24 0.12 -4.66 4.13
C GLU A 24 -1.06 -5.40 3.49
N ALA A 25 -2.15 -4.68 3.17
CA ALA A 25 -3.29 -5.26 2.48
C ALA A 25 -2.95 -5.72 1.05
N LEU A 26 -2.07 -4.98 0.35
CA LEU A 26 -1.57 -5.38 -0.97
C LEU A 26 -0.66 -6.61 -0.85
N LEU A 27 0.28 -6.63 0.08
CA LEU A 27 1.18 -7.76 0.27
C LEU A 27 0.46 -9.03 0.78
N GLY A 28 -0.61 -8.89 1.57
CA GLY A 28 -1.47 -10.01 1.96
C GLY A 28 -2.11 -10.72 0.76
N GLN A 29 -2.30 -10.02 -0.37
CA GLN A 29 -2.77 -10.62 -1.62
C GLN A 29 -1.71 -11.52 -2.27
N LEU A 30 -0.42 -11.37 -1.95
CA LEU A 30 0.62 -12.28 -2.44
C LEU A 30 0.68 -13.58 -1.64
N ASP A 31 0.45 -13.49 -0.32
CA ASP A 31 0.51 -14.63 0.60
C ASP A 31 -0.58 -15.67 0.29
N GLN A 32 -1.79 -15.21 -0.05
CA GLN A 32 -2.91 -16.05 -0.51
C GLN A 32 -2.61 -16.85 -1.79
N HIS A 33 -1.70 -16.37 -2.66
CA HIS A 33 -1.28 -17.07 -3.89
C HIS A 33 -0.13 -18.06 -3.64
N THR A 34 0.48 -18.05 -2.45
CA THR A 34 1.61 -18.94 -2.11
C THR A 34 1.15 -20.14 -1.25
N GLY A 35 0.02 -20.03 -0.54
CA GLY A 35 -0.41 -21.03 0.45
C GLY A 35 -1.22 -22.22 -0.08
N ALA A 36 -1.65 -22.23 -1.34
CA ALA A 36 -2.70 -23.14 -1.81
C ALA A 36 -2.21 -24.38 -2.57
N GLY A 37 -1.13 -25.05 -2.12
CA GLY A 37 -0.80 -26.41 -2.59
C GLY A 37 -0.64 -26.57 -4.11
N GLU A 38 -0.32 -25.49 -4.81
CA GLU A 38 -0.09 -25.49 -6.24
C GLU A 38 1.31 -26.09 -6.47
N THR A 39 1.34 -27.26 -7.12
CA THR A 39 2.50 -27.64 -7.94
C THR A 39 2.99 -26.39 -8.66
N GLU A 40 4.30 -26.14 -8.65
CA GLU A 40 5.05 -25.02 -9.27
C GLU A 40 4.65 -24.60 -10.71
N ALA A 41 3.66 -25.24 -11.32
CA ALA A 41 2.96 -24.83 -12.53
C ALA A 41 2.15 -23.55 -12.28
N GLU A 42 2.81 -22.42 -12.52
CA GLU A 42 2.22 -21.10 -12.70
C GLU A 42 1.97 -20.33 -11.39
N VAL A 43 3.04 -20.15 -10.62
CA VAL A 43 3.20 -18.92 -9.83
C VAL A 43 2.84 -17.77 -10.76
N ASP A 44 1.73 -17.09 -10.50
CA ASP A 44 1.23 -16.00 -11.35
C ASP A 44 2.08 -14.75 -11.16
N LEU A 45 3.30 -14.82 -11.71
CA LEU A 45 4.33 -13.80 -11.57
C LEU A 45 3.85 -12.44 -12.10
N GLU A 46 2.94 -12.44 -13.07
CA GLU A 46 2.38 -11.21 -13.62
C GLU A 46 1.43 -10.56 -12.61
N ASN A 47 0.54 -11.33 -11.98
CA ASN A 47 -0.27 -10.82 -10.87
C ASN A 47 0.57 -10.40 -9.66
N GLN A 48 1.64 -11.14 -9.32
CA GLN A 48 2.53 -10.75 -8.23
C GLN A 48 3.28 -9.44 -8.53
N ALA A 49 3.81 -9.30 -9.75
CA ALA A 49 4.48 -8.09 -10.19
C ALA A 49 3.52 -6.89 -10.14
N GLN A 50 2.28 -7.07 -10.57
CA GLN A 50 1.26 -6.02 -10.54
C GLN A 50 0.93 -5.57 -9.10
N VAL A 51 0.81 -6.50 -8.16
CA VAL A 51 0.54 -6.17 -6.75
C VAL A 51 1.73 -5.44 -6.12
N LEU A 52 2.97 -5.84 -6.45
CA LEU A 52 4.18 -5.14 -6.00
C LEU A 52 4.29 -3.73 -6.59
N GLU A 53 3.94 -3.54 -7.86
CA GLU A 53 3.88 -2.22 -8.49
C GLU A 53 2.86 -1.32 -7.80
N GLN A 54 1.66 -1.83 -7.49
CA GLN A 54 0.65 -1.07 -6.74
C GLN A 54 1.14 -0.67 -5.35
N ALA A 55 1.80 -1.58 -4.62
CA ALA A 55 2.37 -1.25 -3.31
C ALA A 55 3.45 -0.18 -3.42
N HIS A 56 4.27 -0.23 -4.47
CA HIS A 56 5.26 0.78 -4.76
C HIS A 56 4.63 2.15 -5.08
N GLU A 57 3.58 2.20 -5.91
CA GLU A 57 2.89 3.45 -6.22
C GLU A 57 2.30 4.12 -4.98
N VAL A 58 1.72 3.34 -4.06
CA VAL A 58 1.20 3.86 -2.78
C VAL A 58 2.32 4.55 -1.99
N LEU A 59 3.51 3.93 -1.91
CA LEU A 59 4.66 4.49 -1.22
C LEU A 59 5.20 5.75 -1.92
N VAL A 60 5.27 5.76 -3.25
CA VAL A 60 5.75 6.92 -4.03
C VAL A 60 4.80 8.10 -3.84
N ARG A 61 3.49 7.89 -4.00
CA ARG A 61 2.49 8.95 -3.78
C ARG A 61 2.53 9.47 -2.35
N ALA A 62 2.76 8.58 -1.38
CA ALA A 62 2.90 8.97 0.01
C ALA A 62 4.11 9.88 0.24
N LEU A 63 5.25 9.53 -0.36
CA LEU A 63 6.47 10.32 -0.30
C LEU A 63 6.30 11.68 -0.98
N GLU A 64 5.80 11.70 -2.22
CA GLU A 64 5.55 12.93 -2.98
C GLU A 64 4.61 13.88 -2.24
N SER A 65 3.57 13.35 -1.59
CA SER A 65 2.63 14.15 -0.80
C SER A 65 3.23 14.65 0.52
N ALA A 66 4.19 13.92 1.10
CA ALA A 66 4.92 14.37 2.28
C ALA A 66 5.95 15.46 1.94
N GLU A 67 6.53 15.43 0.74
CA GLU A 67 7.46 16.47 0.26
C GLU A 67 6.76 17.77 -0.17
N GLN A 68 5.48 17.70 -0.50
CA GLN A 68 4.65 18.86 -0.90
C GLN A 68 3.97 19.59 0.28
N GLY A 69 3.96 18.98 1.47
CA GLY A 69 3.31 19.48 2.69
C GLY A 69 4.17 20.41 3.55
#